data_AF-A0A3R9PNS5-F1
#
_entry.id   AF-A0A3R9PNS5-F1
#
_cell.length_a   1.000
_cell.length_b   1.000
_cell.length_c   1.000
_cell.angle_alpha   90.00
_cell.angle_beta   90.00
_cell.angle_gamma   90.00
#
_symmetry.space_group_name_H-M   'P 1'
#
loop_
_entity.id
_entity.type
_entity.pdbx_description
1 polymer ?
#
loop_
_entity_poly.entity_id
_entity_poly.type
_entity_poly.pdbx_seq_one_letter_code
_entity_poly.pdbx_strand_id
1 'polypeptide(L)'
;MHFYFTDTNSEITDAWQRVFADVPQVTIRHGSIFEVPADALVSPANSFGYMNGGIDFAISKTLGWHLEKDLQHVIREKYYGELLVGQAEILPTGHAPFPYLIAAPTMRTPMTITRGPNVYHSMRALLLLLEHGHLPDGRVVKDVVRTVAIPGLGTGVGQVRPLVCARQMRLAWEDVLHQKHATVAGWEEMCGNYAYFYTHNQSDIRYNIP
;
A
#
# COMPACT_ATOMS: atom_id res chain seq x y z
N MET A 1 -2.28 13.00 8.28
CA MET A 1 -2.64 12.41 6.97
C MET A 1 -3.87 11.54 7.17
N HIS A 2 -4.77 11.49 6.20
CA HIS A 2 -6.00 10.68 6.23
C HIS A 2 -6.00 9.67 5.10
N PHE A 3 -6.54 8.48 5.33
CA PHE A 3 -6.48 7.37 4.40
C PHE A 3 -7.88 6.87 4.07
N TYR A 4 -8.16 6.74 2.77
CA TYR A 4 -9.40 6.19 2.26
C TYR A 4 -9.15 4.78 1.73
N PHE A 5 -9.46 3.79 2.55
CA PHE A 5 -9.38 2.39 2.15
C PHE A 5 -10.63 2.06 1.35
N THR A 6 -10.48 1.88 0.04
CA THR A 6 -11.61 1.77 -0.89
C THR A 6 -11.45 0.55 -1.78
N ASP A 7 -12.43 -0.35 -1.75
CA ASP A 7 -12.44 -1.54 -2.60
C ASP A 7 -13.87 -1.84 -3.06
N THR A 8 -14.00 -2.46 -4.24
CA THR A 8 -15.29 -2.89 -4.78
C THR A 8 -15.75 -4.23 -4.19
N ASN A 9 -14.83 -5.00 -3.60
CA ASN A 9 -15.13 -6.23 -2.89
C ASN A 9 -15.51 -5.95 -1.43
N SER A 10 -16.76 -6.26 -1.07
CA SER A 10 -17.28 -6.04 0.28
C SER A 10 -16.52 -6.85 1.34
N GLU A 11 -16.01 -8.04 1.02
CA GLU A 11 -15.25 -8.84 1.99
C GLU A 11 -13.96 -8.14 2.43
N ILE A 12 -13.32 -7.37 1.53
CA ILE A 12 -12.15 -6.55 1.84
C ILE A 12 -12.54 -5.42 2.78
N THR A 13 -13.62 -4.70 2.47
CA THR A 13 -14.06 -3.57 3.29
C THR A 13 -14.53 -4.02 4.66
N ASP A 14 -15.22 -5.16 4.77
CA ASP A 14 -15.65 -5.74 6.04
C ASP A 14 -14.44 -6.14 6.91
N ALA A 15 -13.41 -6.72 6.28
CA ALA A 15 -12.17 -7.05 6.97
C ALA A 15 -11.44 -5.80 7.48
N TRP A 16 -11.38 -4.73 6.70
CA TRP A 16 -10.83 -3.46 7.16
C TRP A 16 -11.66 -2.84 8.28
N GLN A 17 -13.00 -2.87 8.19
CA GLN A 17 -13.88 -2.29 9.22
C GLN A 17 -13.62 -2.92 10.57
N ARG A 18 -13.38 -4.22 10.59
CA ARG A 18 -12.99 -4.94 11.79
C ARG A 18 -11.60 -4.55 12.29
N VAL A 19 -10.59 -4.59 11.41
CA VAL A 19 -9.17 -4.50 11.82
C VAL A 19 -8.69 -3.06 12.08
N PHE A 20 -9.36 -2.06 11.48
CA PHE A 20 -9.05 -0.64 11.61
C PHE A 20 -10.15 0.13 12.35
N ALA A 21 -11.03 -0.55 13.09
CA ALA A 21 -12.16 0.06 13.79
C ALA A 21 -11.75 1.20 14.74
N ASP A 22 -10.54 1.12 15.30
CA ASP A 22 -9.96 2.03 16.28
C ASP A 22 -9.02 3.08 15.67
N VAL A 23 -8.95 3.18 14.34
CA VAL A 23 -8.01 4.06 13.64
C VAL A 23 -8.73 5.27 13.03
N PRO A 24 -8.77 6.44 13.72
CA PRO A 24 -9.56 7.58 13.27
C PRO A 24 -9.04 8.20 11.96
N GLN A 25 -7.78 7.97 11.61
CA GLN A 25 -7.18 8.45 10.35
C GLN A 25 -7.56 7.59 9.13
N VAL A 26 -8.32 6.51 9.32
CA VAL A 26 -8.74 5.61 8.24
C VAL A 26 -10.26 5.69 8.06
N THR A 27 -10.69 5.94 6.82
CA THR A 27 -12.09 5.82 6.42
C THR A 27 -12.21 4.71 5.39
N ILE A 28 -13.13 3.80 5.65
CA ILE A 28 -13.37 2.65 4.77
C ILE A 28 -14.56 2.95 3.88
N ARG A 29 -14.42 2.66 2.59
CA ARG A 29 -15.45 2.88 1.57
C ARG A 29 -15.61 1.61 0.74
N HIS A 30 -16.85 1.17 0.59
CA HIS A 30 -17.21 0.14 -0.39
C HIS A 30 -17.64 0.83 -1.67
N GLY A 31 -16.95 0.58 -2.77
CA GLY A 31 -17.20 1.25 -4.05
C GLY A 31 -15.94 1.41 -4.90
N SER A 32 -16.06 2.24 -5.93
CA SER A 32 -14.93 2.55 -6.82
C SER A 32 -13.95 3.48 -6.11
N ILE A 33 -12.66 3.15 -6.13
CA ILE A 33 -11.61 4.01 -5.59
C ILE A 33 -11.56 5.38 -6.30
N PHE A 34 -12.04 5.46 -7.54
CA PHE A 34 -12.08 6.70 -8.32
C PHE A 34 -13.18 7.68 -7.87
N GLU A 35 -14.13 7.24 -7.03
CA GLU A 35 -15.18 8.08 -6.45
C GLU A 35 -14.70 8.85 -5.21
N VAL A 36 -13.45 8.62 -4.77
CA VAL A 36 -12.88 9.21 -3.57
C VAL A 36 -11.65 10.04 -3.95
N PRO A 37 -11.81 11.33 -4.31
CA PRO A 37 -10.68 12.22 -4.59
C PRO A 37 -9.69 12.26 -3.42
N ALA A 38 -8.41 12.19 -3.74
CA ALA A 38 -7.33 12.19 -2.77
C ALA A 38 -6.05 12.77 -3.38
N ASP A 39 -5.17 13.31 -2.55
CA ASP A 39 -3.91 13.88 -3.02
C ASP A 39 -3.02 12.80 -3.68
N ALA A 40 -3.12 11.55 -3.22
CA ALA A 40 -2.46 10.41 -3.85
C ALA A 40 -3.37 9.19 -4.00
N LEU A 41 -3.23 8.49 -5.13
CA LEU A 41 -3.83 7.18 -5.38
C LEU A 41 -2.76 6.08 -5.37
N VAL A 42 -3.01 4.97 -4.69
CA VAL A 42 -2.07 3.84 -4.65
C VAL A 42 -2.33 2.83 -5.76
N SER A 43 -1.28 2.49 -6.50
CA SER A 43 -1.21 1.38 -7.45
C SER A 43 -0.42 0.21 -6.83
N PRO A 44 -1.07 -0.91 -6.49
CA PRO A 44 -0.43 -2.11 -5.91
C PRO A 44 0.28 -2.96 -6.98
N ALA A 45 1.01 -2.30 -7.88
CA ALA A 45 1.58 -2.79 -9.13
C ALA A 45 2.47 -4.05 -9.01
N ASN A 46 3.01 -4.48 -10.15
CA ASN A 46 4.17 -5.36 -10.17
C ASN A 46 5.48 -4.55 -10.20
N SER A 47 6.60 -5.22 -9.93
CA SER A 47 7.92 -4.58 -9.82
C SER A 47 8.45 -3.95 -11.12
N PHE A 48 7.81 -4.17 -12.27
CA PHE A 48 8.20 -3.60 -13.56
C PHE A 48 7.30 -2.45 -14.01
N GLY A 49 6.31 -2.06 -13.19
CA GLY A 49 5.43 -0.94 -13.49
C GLY A 49 4.43 -1.20 -14.63
N TYR A 50 4.19 -2.45 -15.03
CA TYR A 50 3.08 -2.74 -15.94
C TYR A 50 1.74 -2.50 -15.25
N MET A 51 0.84 -1.78 -15.90
CA MET A 51 -0.45 -1.36 -15.37
C MET A 51 -1.60 -1.86 -16.25
N ASN A 52 -1.52 -3.13 -16.66
CA ASN A 52 -2.42 -3.73 -17.64
C ASN A 52 -3.39 -4.79 -17.06
N GLY A 53 -3.44 -4.94 -15.74
CA GLY A 53 -4.34 -5.87 -15.06
C GLY A 53 -5.00 -5.30 -13.80
N GLY A 54 -6.15 -5.88 -13.43
CA GLY A 54 -6.85 -5.54 -12.17
C GLY A 54 -7.11 -4.04 -12.00
N ILE A 55 -6.84 -3.54 -10.79
CA ILE A 55 -6.99 -2.11 -10.49
C ILE A 55 -6.02 -1.24 -11.29
N ASP A 56 -4.82 -1.71 -11.61
CA ASP A 56 -3.83 -0.91 -12.36
C ASP A 56 -4.31 -0.60 -13.79
N PHE A 57 -5.01 -1.55 -14.42
CA PHE A 57 -5.69 -1.30 -15.70
C PHE A 57 -6.74 -0.19 -15.57
N ALA A 58 -7.54 -0.22 -14.50
CA ALA A 58 -8.55 0.80 -14.25
C ALA A 58 -7.92 2.17 -13.97
N ILE A 59 -6.77 2.21 -13.29
CA ILE A 59 -5.99 3.44 -13.07
C ILE A 59 -5.52 4.00 -14.41
N SER A 60 -4.89 3.19 -15.26
CA SER A 60 -4.42 3.62 -16.59
C SER A 60 -5.57 4.13 -17.46
N LYS A 61 -6.73 3.45 -17.42
CA LYS A 61 -7.93 3.86 -18.16
C LYS A 61 -8.49 5.21 -17.67
N THR A 62 -8.41 5.47 -16.36
CA THR A 62 -9.05 6.65 -15.74
C THR A 62 -8.13 7.86 -15.73
N LEU A 63 -6.86 7.69 -15.31
CA LEU A 63 -5.91 8.79 -15.14
C LEU A 63 -5.04 9.00 -16.38
N GLY A 64 -4.93 8.00 -17.26
CA GLY A 64 -4.21 8.09 -18.53
C GLY A 64 -3.11 7.04 -18.70
N TRP A 65 -2.93 6.58 -19.94
CA TRP A 65 -1.96 5.55 -20.31
C TRP A 65 -0.50 6.02 -20.26
N HIS A 66 -0.25 7.32 -20.12
CA HIS A 66 1.10 7.86 -19.94
C HIS A 66 1.73 7.41 -18.62
N LEU A 67 0.91 7.18 -17.58
CA LEU A 67 1.39 6.79 -16.25
C LEU A 67 2.24 5.52 -16.26
N GLU A 68 1.86 4.51 -17.04
CA GLU A 68 2.65 3.28 -17.18
C GLU A 68 4.05 3.60 -17.73
N LYS A 69 4.12 4.47 -18.76
CA LYS A 69 5.39 4.83 -19.39
C LYS A 69 6.26 5.67 -18.47
N ASP A 70 5.65 6.60 -17.74
CA ASP A 70 6.34 7.47 -16.78
C ASP A 70 6.89 6.64 -15.61
N LEU A 71 6.07 5.74 -15.06
CA LEU A 71 6.50 4.82 -14.00
C LEU A 71 7.65 3.92 -14.48
N GLN A 72 7.52 3.30 -15.66
CA GLN A 72 8.58 2.48 -16.23
C GLN A 72 9.87 3.26 -16.49
N HIS A 73 9.77 4.53 -16.90
CA HIS A 73 10.94 5.38 -17.07
C HIS A 73 11.66 5.60 -15.73
N VAL A 74 10.92 5.94 -14.68
CA VAL A 74 11.47 6.10 -13.33
C VAL A 74 12.08 4.79 -12.81
N ILE A 75 11.42 3.64 -13.03
CA ILE A 75 11.93 2.33 -12.64
C ILE A 75 13.25 2.01 -13.35
N ARG A 76 13.38 2.33 -14.64
CA ARG A 76 14.64 2.12 -15.38
C ARG A 76 15.76 3.02 -14.86
N GLU A 77 15.48 4.29 -14.60
CA GLU A 77 16.50 5.27 -14.24
C GLU A 77 16.95 5.18 -12.78
N LYS A 78 16.00 5.07 -11.84
CA LYS A 78 16.30 5.10 -10.40
C LYS A 78 16.47 3.71 -9.78
N TYR A 79 15.79 2.71 -10.33
CA TYR A 79 15.69 1.38 -9.75
C TYR A 79 16.34 0.30 -10.61
N TYR A 80 17.10 0.69 -11.64
CA TYR A 80 17.83 -0.22 -12.53
C TYR A 80 16.94 -1.32 -13.13
N GLY A 81 15.67 -0.98 -13.40
CA GLY A 81 14.71 -1.86 -14.07
C GLY A 81 13.77 -2.64 -13.14
N GLU A 82 13.89 -2.53 -11.81
CA GLU A 82 13.00 -3.26 -10.89
C GLU A 82 12.71 -2.48 -9.59
N LEU A 83 11.45 -2.09 -9.37
CA LEU A 83 10.97 -1.55 -8.09
C LEU A 83 10.55 -2.72 -7.18
N LEU A 84 11.35 -3.04 -6.18
CA LEU A 84 11.14 -4.24 -5.37
C LEU A 84 9.89 -4.13 -4.47
N VAL A 85 9.31 -5.29 -4.14
CA VAL A 85 8.31 -5.37 -3.07
C VAL A 85 8.97 -4.91 -1.77
N GLY A 86 8.40 -3.91 -1.10
CA GLY A 86 9.04 -3.21 0.02
C GLY A 86 9.70 -1.88 -0.36
N GLN A 87 9.58 -1.47 -1.61
CA GLN A 87 9.86 -0.11 -2.08
C GLN A 87 8.58 0.54 -2.60
N ALA A 88 8.58 1.86 -2.67
CA ALA A 88 7.49 2.64 -3.27
C ALA A 88 8.06 3.88 -3.98
N GLU A 89 7.38 4.34 -5.02
CA GLU A 89 7.72 5.54 -5.79
C GLU A 89 6.48 6.40 -6.00
N ILE A 90 6.64 7.72 -5.97
CA ILE A 90 5.56 8.69 -6.20
C ILE A 90 5.83 9.48 -7.49
N LEU A 91 4.81 9.62 -8.32
CA LEU A 91 4.87 10.38 -9.56
C LEU A 91 3.62 11.26 -9.75
N PRO A 92 3.76 12.45 -10.38
CA PRO A 92 2.61 13.28 -10.72
C PRO A 92 1.77 12.61 -11.80
N THR A 93 0.45 12.82 -11.75
CA THR A 93 -0.48 12.18 -12.71
C THR A 93 -0.97 13.13 -13.79
N GLY A 94 -1.01 14.43 -13.49
CA GLY A 94 -1.72 15.43 -14.30
C GLY A 94 -3.26 15.39 -14.14
N HIS A 95 -3.78 14.54 -13.24
CA HIS A 95 -5.21 14.36 -13.01
C HIS A 95 -5.64 15.07 -11.72
N ALA A 96 -6.46 16.12 -11.82
CA ALA A 96 -6.76 17.00 -10.68
C ALA A 96 -7.37 16.29 -9.45
N PRO A 97 -8.32 15.34 -9.59
CA PRO A 97 -8.80 14.54 -8.45
C PRO A 97 -7.77 13.61 -7.79
N PHE A 98 -6.68 13.29 -8.49
CA PHE A 98 -5.62 12.37 -8.01
C PHE A 98 -4.25 12.90 -8.43
N PRO A 99 -3.76 14.02 -7.87
CA PRO A 99 -2.56 14.70 -8.36
C PRO A 99 -1.31 13.82 -8.40
N TYR A 100 -1.21 12.84 -7.49
CA TYR A 100 -0.11 11.89 -7.41
C TYR A 100 -0.57 10.43 -7.51
N LEU A 101 0.26 9.59 -8.11
CA LEU A 101 0.18 8.14 -8.05
C LEU A 101 1.33 7.65 -7.19
N ILE A 102 1.07 6.70 -6.29
CA ILE A 102 2.10 5.97 -5.57
C ILE A 102 2.11 4.53 -6.07
N ALA A 103 3.20 4.13 -6.72
CA ALA A 103 3.43 2.74 -7.09
C ALA A 103 4.08 2.01 -5.91
N ALA A 104 3.41 1.00 -5.38
CA ALA A 104 3.88 0.19 -4.25
C ALA A 104 3.72 -1.31 -4.56
N PRO A 105 4.73 -1.95 -5.18
CA PRO A 105 4.57 -3.28 -5.73
C PRO A 105 4.20 -4.32 -4.67
N THR A 106 3.23 -5.19 -5.01
CA THR A 106 2.85 -6.32 -4.15
C THR A 106 3.48 -7.63 -4.59
N MET A 107 4.00 -7.69 -5.82
CA MET A 107 4.63 -8.88 -6.39
C MET A 107 5.64 -8.48 -7.45
N ARG A 108 6.61 -9.34 -7.73
CA ARG A 108 7.61 -9.08 -8.78
C ARG A 108 6.98 -9.13 -10.17
N THR A 109 6.33 -10.25 -10.47
CA THR A 109 5.51 -10.47 -11.66
C THR A 109 4.11 -10.92 -11.21
N PRO A 110 3.06 -10.74 -12.04
CA PRO A 110 1.73 -11.26 -11.75
C PRO A 110 1.75 -12.73 -11.29
N MET A 111 1.43 -12.96 -10.01
CA MET A 111 1.38 -14.30 -9.42
C MET A 111 0.58 -14.31 -8.11
N THR A 112 0.16 -15.50 -7.68
CA THR A 112 -0.40 -15.70 -6.34
C THR A 112 0.67 -15.44 -5.27
N ILE A 113 0.32 -14.64 -4.26
CA ILE A 113 1.18 -14.26 -3.13
C ILE A 113 0.50 -14.58 -1.79
N THR A 114 -0.26 -15.67 -1.76
CA THR A 114 -1.02 -16.09 -0.56
C THR A 114 -0.11 -16.36 0.64
N ARG A 115 1.17 -16.65 0.43
CA ARG A 115 2.13 -16.97 1.49
C ARG A 115 3.22 -15.93 1.53
N GLY A 116 3.23 -15.10 2.58
CA GLY A 116 4.33 -14.19 2.85
C GLY A 116 3.90 -12.75 3.19
N PRO A 117 4.88 -11.89 3.50
CA PRO A 117 4.70 -10.53 3.99
C PRO A 117 4.50 -9.48 2.88
N ASN A 118 4.13 -9.87 1.66
CA ASN A 118 4.08 -8.97 0.50
C ASN A 118 3.20 -7.73 0.72
N VAL A 119 2.03 -7.91 1.33
CA VAL A 119 1.10 -6.81 1.63
C VAL A 119 1.69 -5.89 2.70
N TYR A 120 2.29 -6.48 3.74
CA TYR A 120 2.98 -5.74 4.79
C TYR A 120 4.13 -4.90 4.21
N HIS A 121 4.97 -5.49 3.37
CA HIS A 121 6.08 -4.79 2.74
C HIS A 121 5.61 -3.65 1.83
N SER A 122 4.61 -3.89 0.99
CA SER A 122 4.02 -2.85 0.13
C SER A 122 3.44 -1.70 0.96
N MET A 123 2.61 -2.01 1.98
CA MET A 123 2.03 -0.99 2.87
C MET A 123 3.10 -0.22 3.65
N ARG A 124 4.10 -0.91 4.19
CA ARG A 124 5.20 -0.29 4.95
C ARG A 124 6.02 0.64 4.07
N ALA A 125 6.33 0.23 2.84
CA ALA A 125 7.06 1.06 1.89
C ALA A 125 6.29 2.33 1.51
N LEU A 126 4.98 2.18 1.26
CA LEU A 126 4.06 3.29 1.03
C LEU A 126 4.08 4.29 2.20
N LEU A 127 3.91 3.82 3.43
CA LEU A 127 3.89 4.69 4.61
C LEU A 127 5.24 5.39 4.85
N LEU A 128 6.36 4.69 4.65
CA LEU A 128 7.69 5.30 4.75
C LEU A 128 7.92 6.36 3.67
N LEU A 129 7.45 6.13 2.44
CA LEU A 129 7.49 7.13 1.37
C LEU A 129 6.66 8.36 1.74
N LEU A 130 5.48 8.17 2.36
CA LEU A 130 4.64 9.28 2.80
C LEU A 130 5.31 10.10 3.91
N GLU A 131 5.96 9.45 4.88
CA GLU A 131 6.61 10.13 6.02
C GLU A 131 7.96 10.79 5.68
N HIS A 132 8.74 10.19 4.78
CA HIS A 132 10.14 10.57 4.56
C HIS A 132 10.52 10.81 3.10
N GLY A 133 9.64 10.49 2.16
CA GLY A 133 9.88 10.65 0.73
C GLY A 133 9.90 12.10 0.29
N HIS A 134 10.40 12.29 -0.93
CA HIS A 134 10.40 13.59 -1.61
C HIS A 134 9.73 13.45 -2.98
N LEU A 135 9.01 14.50 -3.38
CA LEU A 135 8.48 14.66 -4.72
C LEU A 135 9.61 14.93 -5.72
N PRO A 136 9.36 14.77 -7.04
CA PRO A 136 10.37 15.08 -8.07
C PRO A 136 10.90 16.52 -8.03
N ASP A 137 10.11 17.46 -7.51
CA ASP A 137 10.49 18.86 -7.34
C ASP A 137 11.22 19.16 -6.01
N GLY A 138 11.53 18.12 -5.24
CA GLY A 138 12.29 18.22 -3.99
C GLY A 138 11.47 18.55 -2.75
N ARG A 139 10.15 18.75 -2.87
CA ARG A 139 9.29 18.95 -1.68
C ARG A 139 9.12 17.64 -0.91
N VAL A 140 9.04 17.73 0.42
CA VAL A 140 8.78 16.55 1.28
C VAL A 140 7.34 16.08 1.07
N VAL A 141 7.13 14.77 0.90
CA VAL A 141 5.82 14.19 0.56
C VAL A 141 4.78 14.51 1.63
N LYS A 142 5.09 14.33 2.92
CA LYS A 142 4.15 14.57 4.03
C LYS A 142 3.60 16.00 4.11
N ASP A 143 4.33 16.97 3.53
CA ASP A 143 3.92 18.38 3.56
C ASP A 143 2.91 18.69 2.45
N VAL A 144 2.89 17.89 1.39
CA VAL A 144 2.05 18.05 0.20
C VAL A 144 0.87 17.08 0.20
N VAL A 145 1.10 15.80 0.48
CA VAL A 145 0.08 14.75 0.45
C VAL A 145 -0.60 14.67 1.81
N ARG A 146 -1.90 14.97 1.88
CA ARG A 146 -2.69 14.94 3.13
C ARG A 146 -3.72 13.82 3.13
N THR A 147 -4.17 13.39 1.97
CA THR A 147 -5.16 12.32 1.76
C THR A 147 -4.65 11.27 0.78
N VAL A 148 -4.87 9.99 1.08
CA VAL A 148 -4.39 8.87 0.25
C VAL A 148 -5.51 7.85 0.04
N ALA A 149 -5.82 7.51 -1.21
CA ALA A 149 -6.75 6.44 -1.56
C ALA A 149 -5.98 5.12 -1.76
N ILE A 150 -6.35 4.07 -1.02
CA ILE A 150 -5.66 2.77 -1.01
C ILE A 150 -6.65 1.63 -1.33
N PRO A 151 -6.37 0.80 -2.37
CA PRO A 151 -7.17 -0.38 -2.68
C PRO A 151 -6.73 -1.61 -1.86
N GLY A 152 -7.44 -2.73 -2.01
CA GLY A 152 -7.01 -4.02 -1.48
C GLY A 152 -5.64 -4.42 -2.03
N LEU A 153 -4.61 -4.36 -1.19
CA LEU A 153 -3.25 -4.70 -1.59
C LEU A 153 -3.13 -6.23 -1.76
N GLY A 154 -2.78 -6.69 -2.96
CA GLY A 154 -2.53 -8.11 -3.24
C GLY A 154 -3.77 -9.01 -3.29
N THR A 155 -4.98 -8.45 -3.21
CA THR A 155 -6.23 -9.21 -3.08
C THR A 155 -6.80 -9.68 -4.42
N GLY A 156 -6.42 -9.02 -5.53
CA GLY A 156 -6.77 -9.41 -6.90
C GLY A 156 -5.94 -10.60 -7.40
N VAL A 157 -5.00 -10.36 -8.32
CA VAL A 157 -4.11 -11.40 -8.88
C VAL A 157 -3.38 -12.18 -7.79
N GLY A 158 -3.00 -11.50 -6.70
CA GLY A 158 -2.28 -12.09 -5.59
C GLY A 158 -3.09 -13.07 -4.75
N GLN A 159 -4.42 -13.03 -4.84
CA GLN A 159 -5.37 -13.84 -4.07
C GLN A 159 -5.15 -13.83 -2.55
N VAL A 160 -4.59 -12.75 -2.01
CA VAL A 160 -4.47 -12.59 -0.55
C VAL A 160 -5.87 -12.48 0.03
N ARG A 161 -6.18 -13.33 1.01
CA ARG A 161 -7.50 -13.32 1.67
C ARG A 161 -7.76 -11.97 2.35
N PRO A 162 -9.02 -11.48 2.34
CA PRO A 162 -9.40 -10.19 2.91
C PRO A 162 -8.82 -9.88 4.29
N LEU A 163 -9.02 -10.78 5.25
CA LEU A 163 -8.54 -10.60 6.63
C LEU A 163 -7.01 -10.62 6.74
N VAL A 164 -6.32 -11.37 5.88
CA VAL A 164 -4.86 -11.41 5.84
C VAL A 164 -4.31 -10.09 5.29
N CYS A 165 -4.93 -9.57 4.22
CA CYS A 165 -4.60 -8.25 3.67
C CYS A 165 -4.76 -7.16 4.74
N ALA A 166 -5.94 -7.08 5.37
CA ALA A 166 -6.23 -6.10 6.40
C ALA A 166 -5.24 -6.15 7.57
N ARG A 167 -4.90 -7.36 8.07
CA ARG A 167 -3.93 -7.53 9.15
C ARG A 167 -2.52 -7.10 8.76
N GLN A 168 -2.05 -7.50 7.58
CA GLN A 168 -0.71 -7.10 7.11
C GLN A 168 -0.62 -5.57 6.93
N MET A 169 -1.68 -4.94 6.42
CA MET A 169 -1.74 -3.48 6.35
C MET A 169 -1.72 -2.85 7.74
N ARG A 170 -2.46 -3.40 8.72
CA ARG A 170 -2.53 -2.88 10.10
C ARG A 170 -1.19 -2.97 10.81
N LEU A 171 -0.44 -4.04 10.58
CA LEU A 171 0.90 -4.19 11.16
C LEU A 171 1.87 -3.15 10.62
N ALA A 172 1.87 -2.95 9.30
CA ALA A 172 2.69 -1.91 8.69
C ALA A 172 2.31 -0.51 9.21
N TRP A 173 1.02 -0.27 9.40
CA TRP A 173 0.50 0.97 10.01
C TRP A 173 1.04 1.19 11.42
N GLU A 174 0.90 0.19 12.30
CA GLU A 174 1.39 0.26 13.69
C GLU A 174 2.90 0.47 13.74
N ASP A 175 3.66 -0.27 12.95
CA ASP A 175 5.13 -0.19 12.97
C ASP A 175 5.64 1.20 12.55
N VAL A 176 5.03 1.79 11.52
CA VAL A 176 5.49 3.07 10.95
C VAL A 176 4.91 4.26 11.71
N LEU A 177 3.59 4.32 11.91
CA LEU A 177 2.93 5.52 12.43
C LEU A 177 2.98 5.63 13.96
N HIS A 178 3.08 4.52 14.70
CA HIS A 178 3.37 4.58 16.14
C HIS A 178 4.87 4.54 16.44
N GLN A 179 5.73 4.45 15.41
CA GLN A 179 7.19 4.42 15.57
C GLN A 179 7.63 3.34 16.57
N LYS A 180 6.93 2.21 16.61
CA LYS A 180 6.98 1.19 17.67
C LYS A 180 8.40 0.71 17.99
N HIS A 181 9.26 0.67 16.97
CA HIS A 181 10.64 0.19 17.06
C HIS A 181 11.69 1.29 16.78
N ALA A 182 11.31 2.56 16.86
CA ALA A 182 12.22 3.69 16.62
C ALA A 182 13.17 3.97 17.80
N THR A 183 12.89 3.41 18.98
CA THR A 183 13.76 3.51 20.17
C THR A 183 14.53 2.20 20.39
N VAL A 184 15.68 2.28 21.06
CA VAL A 184 16.49 1.08 21.40
C VAL A 184 15.66 0.06 22.18
N ALA A 185 14.88 0.51 23.17
CA ALA A 185 14.00 -0.37 23.95
C ALA A 185 12.94 -1.04 23.08
N GLY A 186 12.26 -0.28 22.20
CA GLY A 186 11.28 -0.85 21.27
C GLY A 186 11.92 -1.82 20.27
N TRP A 187 13.17 -1.58 19.85
CA TRP A 187 13.91 -2.48 18.97
C TRP A 187 14.27 -3.80 19.65
N GLU A 188 14.67 -3.77 20.92
CA GLU A 188 14.98 -4.97 21.71
C GLU A 188 13.76 -5.89 21.88
N GLU A 189 12.56 -5.32 22.01
CA GLU A 189 11.29 -6.06 22.02
C GLU A 189 10.97 -6.74 20.66
N MET A 190 11.40 -6.15 19.54
CA MET A 190 11.15 -6.67 18.20
C MET A 190 11.82 -8.02 17.94
N CYS A 191 13.00 -8.22 18.54
CA CYS A 191 13.84 -9.38 18.29
C CYS A 191 13.19 -10.73 18.63
N GLY A 192 12.11 -10.73 19.43
CA GLY A 192 11.40 -11.93 19.83
C GLY A 192 10.34 -12.47 18.85
N ASN A 193 9.92 -11.74 17.81
CA ASN A 193 8.60 -11.98 17.17
C ASN A 193 8.55 -12.20 15.63
N TYR A 194 9.63 -12.68 15.00
CA TYR A 194 9.75 -12.70 13.52
C TYR A 194 8.96 -13.79 12.74
N ALA A 195 8.23 -14.71 13.39
CA ALA A 195 7.55 -15.81 12.69
C ALA A 195 6.14 -15.48 12.13
N TYR A 196 5.71 -14.22 12.24
CA TYR A 196 4.30 -13.85 12.17
C TYR A 196 3.64 -13.93 10.77
N PHE A 197 4.40 -13.69 9.70
CA PHE A 197 3.82 -13.48 8.37
C PHE A 197 3.44 -14.74 7.58
N TYR A 198 3.64 -15.93 8.15
CA TYR A 198 3.60 -17.19 7.38
C TYR A 198 2.42 -18.12 7.70
N THR A 199 1.54 -17.76 8.64
CA THR A 199 0.40 -18.61 9.04
C THR A 199 -0.96 -18.07 8.60
N HIS A 200 -1.82 -18.98 8.14
CA HIS A 200 -3.23 -18.73 7.84
C HIS A 200 -4.17 -19.14 8.97
N ASN A 201 -3.63 -19.80 10.00
CA ASN A 201 -4.41 -20.28 11.12
C ASN A 201 -4.61 -19.16 12.13
N GLN A 202 -5.88 -18.90 12.47
CA GLN A 202 -6.24 -17.81 13.36
C GLN A 202 -5.67 -17.97 14.77
N SER A 203 -5.42 -19.20 15.24
CA SER A 203 -4.84 -19.48 16.56
C SER A 203 -3.36 -19.10 16.68
N ASP A 204 -2.63 -19.10 15.57
CA ASP A 204 -1.19 -18.83 15.54
C ASP A 204 -0.91 -17.31 15.57
N ILE A 205 -1.97 -16.52 15.38
CA ILE A 205 -1.94 -15.07 15.30
C ILE A 205 -2.23 -14.52 16.70
N ARG A 206 -1.20 -14.51 17.56
CA ARG A 206 -1.25 -13.86 18.88
C ARG A 206 -0.86 -12.40 18.74
N TYR A 207 -1.76 -11.57 18.22
CA TYR A 207 -1.59 -10.13 18.31
C TYR A 207 -2.68 -9.55 19.20
N ASN A 208 -2.28 -8.72 20.16
CA ASN A 208 -3.16 -7.76 20.80
C ASN A 208 -3.32 -6.55 19.87
N ILE A 209 -3.72 -6.77 18.62
CA ILE A 209 -4.39 -5.74 17.80
C ILE A 209 -5.86 -5.96 18.17
N PRO A 210 -6.57 -4.94 18.66
CA PRO A 210 -8.00 -5.05 18.97
C PRO A 210 -8.82 -5.75 17.87
#